data_AF-A0A8M1NCB7-F1
#
_entry.id   AF-A0A8M1NCB7-F1
#
_cell.length_a   1.000
_cell.length_b   1.000
_cell.length_c   1.000
_cell.angle_alpha   90.00
_cell.angle_beta   90.00
_cell.angle_gamma   90.00
#
_symmetry.space_group_name_H-M   'P 1'
#
loop_
_entity.id
_entity.type
_entity.pdbx_description
1 polymer ?
#
loop_
_entity_poly.entity_id
_entity_poly.type
_entity_poly.pdbx_seq_one_letter_code
_entity_poly.pdbx_strand_id
1 'polypeptide(L)'
;MPQSAASSSGKLSGGSAFTRRYRTRALTSHVDESLFGSPKLHSTADMRNHPEGENERTRSLSHSAPSSKEPKSETIRIITKDLIRDLRIPSEDPSGQSVILSSNEFRRIMAESHVPSEEEKTARLEAQRQALEEAMDAAEQRKAQMRQADLSRQKNQNLSELEAEARDRAQYLLERANTLRMEQEDEVKKLNELIQKVQCHAVRDVQIQERKLNSAEWLAEEKRLDAMMEVERRQALEAQEQIEQLRKQQRIQGKMCIIDQIQTRQEEKLLQDEMKEQEGQQLLENMERMQMEELKGIEKKKEEQKKLLQEIQKINEENLLAKEQKKEEERLADLRAVEYTRNKLEREAEYEAEQIRIKKDKEKEVARLRALQERDRDHKAEQDEIRARRNQEAAAREWRRKEKEQAKRKLEVEERLKAARLEQVTHKEHLLSIEAGRERAEFERVLRAQQELIEREYEKEEQRQQQIQKHADAVRQQVREREMQAVTQRREMFRERERLEEEARNRRARLDEIKEKKLKELKAAGLSPKYYKEVERKACVLP
;
A
#
# COMPACT_ATOMS: atom_id res chain seq x y z
N MET A 1 9.97 -2.68 29.27
CA MET A 1 8.91 -3.11 30.21
C MET A 1 8.14 -4.28 29.59
N PRO A 2 8.57 -5.55 29.77
CA PRO A 2 7.72 -6.69 29.43
C PRO A 2 7.01 -7.16 30.70
N GLN A 3 5.69 -6.99 30.74
CA GLN A 3 4.86 -7.47 31.82
C GLN A 3 4.30 -8.86 31.48
N SER A 4 4.47 -9.76 32.45
CA SER A 4 3.51 -10.80 32.83
C SER A 4 3.36 -11.99 31.90
N ALA A 5 4.28 -12.95 32.09
CA ALA A 5 4.05 -14.36 31.88
C ALA A 5 2.93 -14.87 32.81
N ALA A 6 1.85 -15.39 32.24
CA ALA A 6 0.89 -16.22 32.94
C ALA A 6 1.05 -17.66 32.44
N SER A 7 1.62 -18.47 33.31
CA SER A 7 1.88 -19.89 33.17
C SER A 7 0.59 -20.70 33.40
N SER A 8 0.11 -21.43 32.39
CA SER A 8 -0.87 -22.50 32.56
C SER A 8 -0.16 -23.86 32.66
N SER A 9 0.45 -24.10 33.82
CA SER A 9 0.91 -25.42 34.25
C SER A 9 -0.27 -26.21 34.81
N GLY A 10 -1.00 -26.91 33.95
CA GLY A 10 -2.01 -27.90 34.36
C GLY A 10 -1.44 -29.31 34.35
N LYS A 11 -0.60 -29.66 35.34
CA LYS A 11 -0.33 -31.04 35.69
C LYS A 11 -1.37 -31.48 36.72
N LEU A 12 -1.85 -32.71 36.58
CA LEU A 12 -1.88 -33.78 37.58
C LEU A 12 -3.12 -34.65 37.40
N SER A 13 -2.85 -35.85 36.89
CA SER A 13 -3.65 -37.06 37.00
C SER A 13 -4.31 -37.17 38.37
N GLY A 14 -5.65 -37.15 38.39
CA GLY A 14 -6.45 -37.49 39.56
C GLY A 14 -6.27 -38.96 39.90
N GLY A 15 -5.32 -39.27 40.78
CA GLY A 15 -5.18 -40.56 41.43
C GLY A 15 -6.33 -40.76 42.41
N SER A 16 -7.42 -41.37 41.94
CA SER A 16 -8.48 -41.88 42.80
C SER A 16 -7.95 -43.07 43.58
N ALA A 17 -7.44 -42.79 44.78
CA ALA A 17 -7.06 -43.80 45.78
C ALA A 17 -8.33 -44.49 46.31
N PHE A 18 -8.89 -45.40 45.50
CA PHE A 18 -9.99 -46.25 45.95
C PHE A 18 -9.43 -47.29 46.93
N THR A 19 -9.48 -46.92 48.20
CA THR A 19 -9.25 -47.82 49.33
C THR A 19 -10.02 -49.13 49.13
N ARG A 20 -9.29 -50.25 49.07
CA ARG A 20 -9.87 -51.60 48.97
C ARG A 20 -10.58 -51.93 50.28
N ARG A 21 -11.81 -51.45 50.46
CA ARG A 21 -12.71 -51.99 51.49
C ARG A 21 -13.29 -53.30 50.96
N TYR A 22 -12.95 -54.40 51.62
CA TYR A 22 -13.53 -55.72 51.38
C TYR A 22 -15.04 -55.64 51.64
N ARG A 23 -15.85 -55.94 50.61
CA ARG A 23 -17.31 -56.03 50.73
C ARG A 23 -17.68 -57.47 51.08
N THR A 24 -18.29 -57.67 52.24
CA THR A 24 -18.88 -58.95 52.66
C THR A 24 -20.01 -59.32 51.70
N ARG A 25 -19.88 -60.43 50.96
CA ARG A 25 -20.84 -60.80 49.90
C ARG A 25 -22.10 -61.51 50.40
N ALA A 26 -22.11 -62.07 51.60
CA ALA A 26 -23.29 -62.57 52.31
C ALA A 26 -22.97 -62.82 53.79
N LEU A 27 -23.93 -62.61 54.70
CA LEU A 27 -23.73 -62.79 56.15
C LEU A 27 -23.84 -64.24 56.64
N THR A 28 -24.31 -65.16 55.81
CA THR A 28 -24.52 -66.56 56.20
C THR A 28 -23.96 -67.46 55.11
N SER A 29 -22.73 -67.95 55.28
CA SER A 29 -22.17 -68.99 54.43
C SER A 29 -22.85 -70.31 54.83
N HIS A 30 -23.84 -70.74 54.07
CA HIS A 30 -24.32 -72.11 54.17
C HIS A 30 -23.29 -73.00 53.48
N VAL A 31 -22.23 -73.34 54.22
CA VAL A 31 -21.31 -74.40 53.83
C VAL A 31 -21.98 -75.68 54.27
N ASP A 32 -22.35 -76.50 53.31
CA ASP A 32 -22.94 -77.81 53.56
C ASP A 32 -21.84 -78.73 54.12
N GLU A 33 -21.74 -78.79 55.45
CA GLU A 33 -20.74 -79.63 56.13
C GLU A 33 -20.96 -81.13 55.87
N SER A 34 -22.06 -81.54 55.22
CA SER A 34 -22.23 -82.92 54.75
C SER A 34 -21.31 -83.31 53.58
N LEU A 35 -20.69 -82.33 52.91
CA LEU A 35 -19.71 -82.57 51.84
C LEU A 35 -18.36 -83.07 52.37
N PHE A 36 -18.08 -82.87 53.66
CA PHE A 36 -16.87 -83.33 54.33
C PHE A 36 -17.28 -84.28 55.46
N GLY A 37 -17.23 -85.60 55.21
CA GLY A 37 -17.62 -86.63 56.16
C GLY A 37 -17.06 -86.41 57.58
N SER A 38 -17.89 -86.72 58.59
CA SER A 38 -17.67 -86.42 60.00
C SER A 38 -16.26 -86.83 60.48
N PRO A 39 -15.55 -85.93 61.20
CA PRO A 39 -14.15 -86.10 61.50
C PRO A 39 -13.95 -87.24 62.52
N LYS A 40 -13.39 -88.36 62.06
CA LYS A 40 -12.75 -89.35 62.93
C LYS A 40 -11.54 -88.70 63.57
N LEU A 41 -11.65 -88.37 64.86
CA LEU A 41 -10.57 -87.92 65.76
C LEU A 41 -9.28 -88.73 65.52
N HIS A 42 -8.35 -88.19 64.73
CA HIS A 42 -6.99 -88.66 64.65
C HIS A 42 -6.10 -87.61 65.30
N SER A 43 -5.62 -87.97 66.49
CA SER A 43 -4.58 -87.24 67.21
C SER A 43 -3.37 -87.07 66.30
N THR A 44 -2.99 -85.83 66.10
CA THR A 44 -1.83 -85.35 65.35
C THR A 44 -0.53 -85.71 66.06
N ALA A 45 0.36 -86.45 65.40
CA ALA A 45 1.81 -86.45 65.67
C ALA A 45 2.58 -86.99 64.45
N ASP A 46 3.03 -86.06 63.62
CA ASP A 46 4.29 -85.98 62.88
C ASP A 46 5.09 -87.24 62.43
N MET A 47 5.34 -87.23 61.10
CA MET A 47 6.62 -87.45 60.40
C MET A 47 7.15 -88.87 60.09
N ARG A 48 7.28 -89.09 58.76
CA ARG A 48 8.31 -89.82 57.98
C ARG A 48 8.25 -91.37 57.81
N ASN A 49 8.01 -91.72 56.53
CA ASN A 49 8.67 -92.74 55.70
C ASN A 49 8.52 -94.26 55.97
N HIS A 50 7.76 -94.88 55.05
CA HIS A 50 8.05 -96.14 54.33
C HIS A 50 7.85 -97.50 55.05
N PRO A 51 7.67 -98.62 54.29
CA PRO A 51 6.39 -99.35 54.23
C PRO A 51 6.49 -100.85 54.64
N GLU A 52 5.36 -101.53 54.47
CA GLU A 52 5.14 -103.00 54.41
C GLU A 52 4.83 -103.73 55.73
N GLY A 53 3.74 -104.52 55.68
CA GLY A 53 3.65 -105.77 56.43
C GLY A 53 2.66 -105.83 57.60
N GLU A 54 1.46 -106.33 57.29
CA GLU A 54 0.72 -107.33 58.08
C GLU A 54 0.13 -107.01 59.48
N ASN A 55 -1.21 -107.10 59.53
CA ASN A 55 -2.02 -107.81 60.54
C ASN A 55 -1.82 -107.47 62.04
N GLU A 56 -2.60 -106.51 62.55
CA GLU A 56 -2.94 -106.49 63.99
C GLU A 56 -4.46 -106.49 64.23
N ARG A 57 -4.89 -107.63 64.78
CA ARG A 57 -6.18 -107.85 65.42
C ARG A 57 -6.30 -106.94 66.64
N THR A 58 -7.15 -105.93 66.58
CA THR A 58 -7.50 -105.09 67.74
C THR A 58 -8.43 -105.85 68.69
N ARG A 59 -7.81 -106.51 69.68
CA ARG A 59 -8.45 -107.03 70.89
C ARG A 59 -8.83 -105.89 71.83
N SER A 60 -10.12 -105.85 72.18
CA SER A 60 -10.71 -105.53 73.50
C SER A 60 -10.02 -104.49 74.40
N LEU A 61 -10.71 -103.37 74.63
CA LEU A 61 -10.59 -102.57 75.84
C LEU A 61 -11.97 -102.44 76.53
N SER A 62 -11.89 -102.47 77.85
CA SER A 62 -12.87 -102.84 78.87
C SER A 62 -13.72 -101.69 79.43
N HIS A 63 -14.64 -102.08 80.32
CA HIS A 63 -15.47 -101.31 81.29
C HIS A 63 -16.90 -101.01 80.80
N SER A 64 -17.96 -101.41 81.50
CA SER A 64 -18.19 -101.30 82.95
C SER A 64 -19.27 -102.27 83.48
N ALA A 65 -19.03 -102.90 84.63
CA ALA A 65 -20.07 -103.41 85.56
C ALA A 65 -20.52 -102.25 86.47
N PRO A 66 -21.79 -102.14 86.96
CA PRO A 66 -22.24 -102.97 88.09
C PRO A 66 -23.78 -103.22 88.21
N SER A 67 -24.17 -104.27 88.94
CA SER A 67 -25.00 -104.17 90.15
C SER A 67 -25.35 -105.57 90.65
N SER A 68 -24.91 -105.83 91.87
CA SER A 68 -25.22 -106.99 92.68
C SER A 68 -26.71 -107.05 93.02
N LYS A 69 -27.36 -108.19 92.74
CA LYS A 69 -28.59 -108.59 93.44
C LYS A 69 -28.38 -110.01 93.92
N GLU A 70 -28.36 -110.16 95.24
CA GLU A 70 -28.27 -111.45 95.93
C GLU A 70 -29.38 -112.41 95.47
N PRO A 71 -29.09 -113.73 95.39
CA PRO A 71 -30.01 -114.72 94.82
C PRO A 71 -31.17 -114.99 95.79
N LYS A 72 -32.38 -114.62 95.38
CA LYS A 72 -33.60 -115.00 96.07
C LYS A 72 -33.87 -116.47 95.77
N SER A 73 -33.72 -117.33 96.78
CA SER A 73 -34.10 -118.74 96.72
C SER A 73 -35.55 -118.87 96.25
N GLU A 74 -35.77 -119.46 95.07
CA GLU A 74 -37.09 -119.64 94.49
C GLU A 74 -37.89 -120.69 95.30
N THR A 75 -39.04 -120.27 95.81
CA THR A 75 -40.03 -121.13 96.47
C THR A 75 -41.15 -121.43 95.49
N ILE A 76 -41.34 -122.70 95.13
CA ILE A 76 -42.47 -123.15 94.30
C ILE A 76 -43.60 -123.61 95.22
N ARG A 77 -44.78 -123.01 95.02
CA ARG A 77 -46.01 -123.32 95.74
C ARG A 77 -46.73 -124.47 95.05
N ILE A 78 -46.68 -125.66 95.62
CA ILE A 78 -47.34 -126.84 95.05
C ILE A 78 -48.75 -126.96 95.63
N ILE A 79 -49.76 -126.89 94.76
CA ILE A 79 -51.18 -127.01 95.09
C ILE A 79 -51.63 -128.43 94.70
N THR A 80 -51.81 -129.31 95.71
CA THR A 80 -52.45 -130.63 95.53
C THR A 80 -53.83 -130.61 96.20
N LYS A 81 -54.73 -131.52 95.81
CA LYS A 81 -56.16 -131.48 96.18
C LYS A 81 -56.42 -131.27 97.68
N ASP A 82 -55.54 -131.76 98.57
CA ASP A 82 -55.79 -131.70 100.02
C ASP A 82 -54.81 -130.82 100.83
N LEU A 83 -53.71 -130.28 100.26
CA LEU A 83 -52.79 -129.35 100.96
C LEU A 83 -51.99 -128.44 99.98
N ILE A 84 -51.80 -127.18 100.39
CA ILE A 84 -50.88 -126.20 99.77
C ILE A 84 -49.66 -126.06 100.70
N ARG A 85 -48.46 -126.30 100.17
CA ARG A 85 -47.20 -126.11 100.91
C ARG A 85 -46.13 -125.52 99.99
N ASP A 86 -45.37 -124.59 100.55
CA ASP A 86 -44.29 -123.88 99.87
C ASP A 86 -42.98 -124.66 100.08
N LEU A 87 -42.44 -125.26 99.02
CA LEU A 87 -41.14 -125.94 99.07
C LEU A 87 -40.02 -124.96 98.72
N ARG A 88 -39.03 -124.84 99.62
CA ARG A 88 -37.83 -124.03 99.42
C ARG A 88 -36.77 -124.90 98.72
N ILE A 89 -36.47 -124.60 97.45
CA ILE A 89 -35.48 -125.32 96.65
C ILE A 89 -34.07 -124.85 97.10
N PRO A 90 -33.21 -125.73 97.64
CA PRO A 90 -31.82 -125.39 97.93
C PRO A 90 -31.11 -125.03 96.62
N SER A 91 -30.43 -123.89 96.60
CA SER A 91 -29.79 -123.34 95.39
C SER A 91 -28.51 -124.07 94.97
N GLU A 92 -28.01 -124.99 95.79
CA GLU A 92 -26.81 -125.77 95.50
C GLU A 92 -27.17 -127.25 95.38
N ASP A 93 -26.92 -127.79 94.19
CA ASP A 93 -27.18 -129.17 93.82
C ASP A 93 -26.25 -130.11 94.62
N PRO A 94 -26.76 -131.13 95.33
CA PRO A 94 -25.91 -132.03 96.12
C PRO A 94 -24.97 -132.91 95.28
N SER A 95 -25.02 -132.82 93.95
CA SER A 95 -24.21 -133.60 93.01
C SER A 95 -23.05 -132.81 92.35
N GLY A 96 -23.02 -131.47 92.46
CA GLY A 96 -21.90 -130.66 91.94
C GLY A 96 -21.61 -130.72 90.43
N GLN A 97 -22.53 -131.27 89.60
CA GLN A 97 -22.33 -131.48 88.15
C GLN A 97 -23.27 -130.64 87.25
N SER A 98 -23.85 -129.55 87.78
CA SER A 98 -24.87 -128.75 87.08
C SER A 98 -24.40 -127.30 86.92
N VAL A 99 -24.37 -126.79 85.68
CA VAL A 99 -23.98 -125.40 85.35
C VAL A 99 -25.23 -124.57 85.03
N ILE A 100 -25.49 -123.53 85.83
CA ILE A 100 -26.63 -122.63 85.65
C ILE A 100 -26.24 -121.52 84.65
N LEU A 101 -26.76 -121.57 83.43
CA LEU A 101 -26.49 -120.58 82.36
C LEU A 101 -27.50 -119.42 82.38
N SER A 102 -27.03 -118.19 82.14
CA SER A 102 -27.88 -116.99 82.05
C SER A 102 -28.66 -116.90 80.73
N SER A 103 -29.83 -116.25 80.70
CA SER A 103 -30.66 -116.17 79.48
C SER A 103 -29.98 -115.48 78.29
N ASN A 104 -29.10 -114.51 78.55
CA ASN A 104 -28.32 -113.85 77.49
C ASN A 104 -27.24 -114.76 76.92
N GLU A 105 -26.58 -115.54 77.78
CA GLU A 105 -25.64 -116.57 77.33
C GLU A 105 -26.38 -117.66 76.56
N PHE A 106 -27.57 -118.09 77.01
CA PHE A 106 -28.38 -119.05 76.28
C PHE A 106 -28.79 -118.53 74.88
N ARG A 107 -29.21 -117.27 74.75
CA ARG A 107 -29.55 -116.69 73.44
C ARG A 107 -28.33 -116.46 72.55
N ARG A 108 -27.21 -115.98 73.11
CA ARG A 108 -25.95 -115.82 72.38
C ARG A 108 -25.49 -117.18 71.88
N ILE A 109 -25.49 -118.20 72.75
CA ILE A 109 -25.19 -119.58 72.39
C ILE A 109 -26.16 -120.06 71.32
N MET A 110 -27.48 -119.88 71.47
CA MET A 110 -28.47 -120.27 70.44
C MET A 110 -28.21 -119.59 69.09
N ALA A 111 -27.86 -118.30 69.08
CA ALA A 111 -27.60 -117.54 67.86
C ALA A 111 -26.24 -117.89 67.22
N GLU A 112 -25.22 -118.18 68.03
CA GLU A 112 -23.89 -118.61 67.58
C GLU A 112 -23.86 -120.10 67.22
N SER A 113 -24.69 -120.93 67.88
CA SER A 113 -24.86 -122.35 67.62
C SER A 113 -25.78 -122.62 66.44
N HIS A 114 -26.63 -121.66 66.08
CA HIS A 114 -27.41 -121.71 64.86
C HIS A 114 -26.43 -121.69 63.68
N VAL A 115 -26.11 -122.88 63.17
CA VAL A 115 -25.32 -123.03 61.95
C VAL A 115 -26.20 -122.52 60.81
N PRO A 116 -25.92 -121.34 60.24
CA PRO A 116 -26.74 -120.81 59.18
C PRO A 116 -26.63 -121.73 57.98
N SER A 117 -27.77 -122.03 57.37
CA SER A 117 -27.87 -122.78 56.13
C SER A 117 -26.97 -122.13 55.07
N GLU A 118 -26.48 -122.91 54.10
CA GLU A 118 -25.63 -122.37 53.02
C GLU A 118 -26.30 -121.18 52.31
N GLU A 119 -27.63 -121.22 52.17
CA GLU A 119 -28.46 -120.16 51.60
C GLU A 119 -28.43 -118.83 52.39
N GLU A 120 -28.35 -118.89 53.73
CA GLU A 120 -28.31 -117.69 54.56
C GLU A 120 -26.93 -117.02 54.51
N LYS A 121 -25.86 -117.83 54.39
CA LYS A 121 -24.49 -117.33 54.22
C LYS A 121 -24.34 -116.62 52.88
N THR A 122 -24.86 -117.21 51.81
CA THR A 122 -24.83 -116.59 50.48
C THR A 122 -25.64 -115.31 50.47
N ALA A 123 -26.88 -115.31 50.98
CA ALA A 123 -27.72 -114.11 51.04
C ALA A 123 -27.08 -112.95 51.82
N ARG A 124 -26.39 -113.23 52.94
CA ARG A 124 -25.71 -112.20 53.72
C ARG A 124 -24.48 -111.62 53.01
N LEU A 125 -23.72 -112.46 52.32
CA LEU A 125 -22.58 -112.02 51.50
C LEU A 125 -23.06 -111.20 50.30
N GLU A 126 -24.16 -111.61 49.66
CA GLU A 126 -24.78 -110.87 48.56
C GLU A 126 -25.28 -109.51 49.01
N ALA A 127 -25.99 -109.42 50.14
CA ALA A 127 -26.45 -108.15 50.70
C ALA A 127 -25.29 -107.19 51.05
N GLN A 128 -24.18 -107.72 51.59
CA GLN A 128 -22.98 -106.90 51.85
C GLN A 128 -22.32 -106.42 50.56
N ARG A 129 -22.26 -107.28 49.53
CA ARG A 129 -21.73 -106.91 48.21
C ARG A 129 -22.59 -105.84 47.55
N GLN A 130 -23.91 -106.01 47.55
CA GLN A 130 -24.86 -105.05 47.00
C GLN A 130 -24.75 -103.68 47.69
N ALA A 131 -24.68 -103.65 49.02
CA ALA A 131 -24.51 -102.41 49.76
C ALA A 131 -23.19 -101.68 49.44
N LEU A 132 -22.10 -102.43 49.21
CA LEU A 132 -20.82 -101.87 48.78
C LEU A 132 -20.88 -101.33 47.34
N GLU A 133 -21.55 -102.05 46.45
CA GLU A 133 -21.73 -101.67 45.04
C GLU A 133 -22.59 -100.41 44.91
N GLU A 134 -23.73 -100.33 45.60
CA GLU A 134 -24.58 -99.13 45.65
C GLU A 134 -23.84 -97.89 46.19
N ALA A 135 -23.01 -98.07 47.21
CA ALA A 135 -22.20 -96.98 47.77
C ALA A 135 -21.14 -96.47 46.78
N MET A 136 -20.55 -97.38 45.99
CA MET A 136 -19.60 -97.04 44.92
C MET A 136 -20.30 -96.31 43.78
N ASP A 137 -21.46 -96.81 43.32
CA ASP A 137 -22.24 -96.20 42.25
C ASP A 137 -22.69 -94.78 42.61
N ALA A 138 -23.15 -94.55 43.85
CA ALA A 138 -23.52 -93.21 44.32
C ALA A 138 -22.32 -92.25 44.34
N ALA A 139 -21.11 -92.73 44.65
CA ALA A 139 -19.89 -91.92 44.60
C ALA A 139 -19.49 -91.59 43.15
N GLU A 140 -19.65 -92.53 42.22
CA GLU A 140 -19.40 -92.30 40.80
C GLU A 140 -20.39 -91.31 40.18
N GLN A 141 -21.68 -91.42 40.51
CA GLN A 141 -22.71 -90.48 40.04
C GLN A 141 -22.40 -89.04 40.46
N ARG A 142 -21.98 -88.81 41.71
CA ARG A 142 -21.54 -87.47 42.17
C ARG A 142 -20.33 -86.96 41.42
N LYS A 143 -19.32 -87.82 41.19
CA LYS A 143 -18.14 -87.45 40.36
C LYS A 143 -18.56 -87.10 38.93
N ALA A 144 -19.49 -87.86 38.34
CA ALA A 144 -19.99 -87.62 36.99
C ALA A 144 -20.74 -86.27 36.89
N GLN A 145 -21.60 -85.94 37.85
CA GLN A 145 -22.30 -84.66 37.92
C GLN A 145 -21.33 -83.49 38.06
N MET A 146 -20.31 -83.62 38.92
CA MET A 146 -19.29 -82.57 39.09
C MET A 146 -18.51 -82.32 37.80
N ARG A 147 -18.10 -83.39 37.09
CA ARG A 147 -17.45 -83.28 35.78
C ARG A 147 -18.35 -82.61 34.74
N GLN A 148 -19.64 -82.94 34.70
CA GLN A 148 -20.59 -82.30 33.78
C GLN A 148 -20.73 -80.80 34.08
N ALA A 149 -20.80 -80.43 35.36
CA ALA A 149 -20.85 -79.02 35.78
C ALA A 149 -19.58 -78.26 35.34
N ASP A 150 -18.39 -78.84 35.56
CA ASP A 150 -17.12 -78.23 35.14
C ASP A 150 -17.02 -78.05 33.62
N LEU A 151 -17.45 -79.04 32.84
CA LEU A 151 -17.50 -78.94 31.38
C LEU A 151 -18.45 -77.84 30.90
N SER A 152 -19.62 -77.69 31.55
CA SER A 152 -20.55 -76.61 31.24
C SER A 152 -19.98 -75.22 31.58
N ARG A 153 -19.23 -75.13 32.68
CA ARG A 153 -18.55 -73.90 33.10
C ARG A 153 -17.42 -73.52 32.14
N GLN A 154 -16.67 -74.49 31.62
CA GLN A 154 -15.61 -74.23 30.62
C GLN A 154 -16.20 -73.75 29.28
N LYS A 155 -17.30 -74.35 28.81
CA LYS A 155 -17.97 -73.91 27.57
C LYS A 155 -18.52 -72.49 27.64
N ASN A 156 -18.95 -72.05 28.83
CA ASN A 156 -19.55 -70.73 29.05
C ASN A 156 -18.55 -69.68 29.57
N GLN A 157 -17.25 -69.98 29.64
CA GLN A 157 -16.24 -68.96 29.93
C GLN A 157 -16.14 -68.02 28.73
N ASN A 158 -16.56 -66.78 28.93
CA ASN A 158 -16.28 -65.70 27.99
C ASN A 158 -14.77 -65.55 27.85
N LEU A 159 -14.34 -65.27 26.62
CA LEU A 159 -12.94 -65.06 26.27
C LEU A 159 -12.33 -64.01 27.18
N SER A 160 -11.10 -64.24 27.61
CA SER A 160 -10.33 -63.22 28.33
C SER A 160 -10.24 -61.95 27.46
N GLU A 161 -10.26 -60.76 28.05
CA GLU A 161 -10.18 -59.48 27.30
C GLU A 161 -8.98 -59.47 26.32
N LEU A 162 -7.86 -60.05 26.75
CA LEU A 162 -6.67 -60.25 25.91
C LEU A 162 -6.91 -61.19 24.73
N GLU A 163 -7.69 -62.26 24.92
CA GLU A 163 -8.05 -63.19 23.85
C GLU A 163 -9.04 -62.57 22.87
N ALA A 164 -9.97 -61.72 23.35
CA ALA A 164 -10.88 -60.96 22.50
C ALA A 164 -10.11 -59.94 21.63
N GLU A 165 -9.22 -59.14 22.23
CA GLU A 165 -8.37 -58.22 21.46
C GLU A 165 -7.47 -58.96 20.46
N ALA A 166 -6.91 -60.11 20.84
CA ALA A 166 -6.10 -60.92 19.95
C ALA A 166 -6.92 -61.45 18.76
N ARG A 167 -8.17 -61.86 19.00
CA ARG A 167 -9.11 -62.26 17.95
C ARG A 167 -9.47 -61.09 17.02
N ASP A 168 -9.78 -59.91 17.56
CA ASP A 168 -10.14 -58.74 16.76
C ASP A 168 -8.97 -58.27 15.88
N ARG A 169 -7.74 -58.24 16.43
CA ARG A 169 -6.54 -57.94 15.65
C ARG A 169 -6.30 -58.99 14.57
N ALA A 170 -6.45 -60.28 14.89
CA ALA A 170 -6.31 -61.34 13.91
C ALA A 170 -7.37 -61.24 12.80
N GLN A 171 -8.62 -60.92 13.16
CA GLN A 171 -9.71 -60.69 12.22
C GLN A 171 -9.44 -59.49 11.34
N TYR A 172 -9.07 -58.33 11.88
CA TYR A 172 -8.72 -57.14 11.09
C TYR A 172 -7.56 -57.41 10.13
N LEU A 173 -6.53 -58.14 10.58
CA LEU A 173 -5.41 -58.52 9.71
C LEU A 173 -5.85 -59.48 8.61
N LEU A 174 -6.72 -60.44 8.92
CA LEU A 174 -7.26 -61.38 7.95
C LEU A 174 -8.19 -60.68 6.96
N GLU A 175 -9.04 -59.77 7.41
CA GLU A 175 -9.89 -58.93 6.57
C GLU A 175 -9.06 -58.06 5.64
N ARG A 176 -8.06 -57.35 6.17
CA ARG A 176 -7.15 -56.52 5.36
C ARG A 176 -6.35 -57.35 4.35
N ALA A 177 -5.90 -58.54 4.74
CA ALA A 177 -5.23 -59.45 3.82
C ALA A 177 -6.19 -59.92 2.71
N ASN A 178 -7.44 -60.22 3.06
CA ASN A 178 -8.47 -60.57 2.11
C ASN A 178 -8.82 -59.40 1.18
N THR A 179 -8.99 -58.17 1.68
CA THR A 179 -9.26 -56.99 0.83
C THR A 179 -8.12 -56.75 -0.14
N LEU A 180 -6.86 -56.82 0.30
CA LEU A 180 -5.70 -56.72 -0.58
C LEU A 180 -5.69 -57.84 -1.62
N ARG A 181 -6.04 -59.07 -1.25
CA ARG A 181 -6.14 -60.19 -2.20
C ARG A 181 -7.22 -59.92 -3.25
N MET A 182 -8.39 -59.44 -2.85
CA MET A 182 -9.48 -59.07 -3.77
C MET A 182 -9.08 -57.89 -4.67
N GLU A 183 -8.41 -56.87 -4.14
CA GLU A 183 -7.88 -55.74 -4.93
C GLU A 183 -6.84 -56.16 -5.97
N GLN A 184 -6.14 -57.28 -5.73
CA GLN A 184 -5.22 -57.85 -6.71
C GLN A 184 -5.91 -58.61 -7.84
N GLU A 185 -7.19 -58.97 -7.70
CA GLU A 185 -7.95 -59.62 -8.76
C GLU A 185 -8.11 -58.68 -9.96
N ASP A 186 -7.91 -59.22 -11.18
CA ASP A 186 -7.81 -58.41 -12.39
C ASP A 186 -9.10 -57.62 -12.69
N GLU A 187 -10.25 -58.13 -12.28
CA GLU A 187 -11.55 -57.45 -12.42
C GLU A 187 -11.62 -56.20 -11.55
N VAL A 188 -11.16 -56.29 -10.30
CA VAL A 188 -11.13 -55.16 -9.36
C VAL A 188 -10.11 -54.12 -9.82
N LYS A 189 -8.95 -54.54 -10.35
CA LYS A 189 -7.98 -53.62 -10.96
C LYS A 189 -8.57 -52.86 -12.15
N LYS A 190 -9.25 -53.56 -13.07
CA LYS A 190 -9.94 -52.94 -14.22
C LYS A 190 -11.02 -51.96 -13.75
N LEU A 191 -11.78 -52.32 -12.73
CA LEU A 191 -12.76 -51.42 -12.13
C LEU A 191 -12.11 -50.17 -11.52
N ASN A 192 -11.01 -50.33 -10.78
CA ASN A 192 -10.26 -49.22 -10.21
C ASN A 192 -9.68 -48.29 -11.29
N GLU A 193 -9.18 -48.83 -12.40
CA GLU A 193 -8.74 -48.05 -13.56
C GLU A 193 -9.91 -47.27 -14.19
N LEU A 194 -11.09 -47.88 -14.31
CA LEU A 194 -12.30 -47.21 -14.80
C LEU A 194 -12.73 -46.09 -13.85
N ILE A 195 -12.76 -46.35 -12.54
CA ILE A 195 -13.07 -45.34 -11.52
C ILE A 195 -12.09 -44.17 -11.62
N GLN A 196 -10.79 -44.46 -11.70
CA GLN A 196 -9.77 -43.41 -11.81
C GLN A 196 -9.95 -42.59 -13.09
N LYS A 197 -10.23 -43.22 -14.23
CA LYS A 197 -10.55 -42.52 -15.49
C LYS A 197 -11.75 -41.61 -15.32
N VAL A 198 -12.85 -42.12 -14.74
CA VAL A 198 -14.07 -41.34 -14.47
C VAL A 198 -13.78 -40.16 -13.54
N GLN A 199 -13.00 -40.35 -12.48
CA GLN A 199 -12.56 -39.26 -11.60
C GLN A 199 -11.75 -38.20 -12.35
N CYS A 200 -10.80 -38.60 -13.20
CA CYS A 200 -10.04 -37.67 -14.04
C CYS A 200 -10.94 -36.91 -15.02
N HIS A 201 -11.92 -37.58 -15.62
CA HIS A 201 -12.91 -36.93 -16.48
C HIS A 201 -13.77 -35.92 -15.72
N ALA A 202 -14.28 -36.29 -14.55
CA ALA A 202 -15.06 -35.40 -13.70
C ALA A 202 -14.27 -34.13 -13.31
N VAL A 203 -13.00 -34.29 -12.89
CA VAL A 203 -12.13 -33.15 -12.58
C VAL A 203 -11.90 -32.28 -13.82
N ARG A 204 -11.68 -32.88 -14.99
CA ARG A 204 -11.49 -32.15 -16.25
C ARG A 204 -12.74 -31.37 -16.64
N ASP A 205 -13.92 -31.95 -16.49
CA ASP A 205 -15.18 -31.29 -16.82
C ASP A 205 -15.43 -30.08 -15.91
N VAL A 206 -15.17 -30.22 -14.60
CA VAL A 206 -15.20 -29.11 -13.65
C VAL A 206 -14.23 -28.01 -14.05
N GLN A 207 -12.97 -28.34 -14.38
CA GLN A 207 -11.98 -27.36 -14.82
C GLN A 207 -12.37 -26.66 -16.13
N ILE A 208 -13.00 -27.36 -17.07
CA ILE A 208 -13.50 -26.75 -18.32
C ILE A 208 -14.64 -25.78 -18.01
N GLN A 209 -15.55 -26.12 -17.10
CA GLN A 209 -16.63 -25.23 -16.66
C GLN A 209 -16.08 -23.99 -15.96
N GLU A 210 -15.14 -24.15 -15.02
CA GLU A 210 -14.44 -23.04 -14.36
C GLU A 210 -13.76 -22.11 -15.37
N ARG A 211 -13.03 -22.65 -16.36
CA ARG A 211 -12.41 -21.83 -17.41
C ARG A 211 -13.44 -21.04 -18.22
N LYS A 212 -14.60 -21.62 -18.52
CA LYS A 212 -15.68 -20.92 -19.23
C LYS A 212 -16.28 -19.80 -18.38
N LEU A 213 -16.53 -20.05 -17.09
CA LEU A 213 -17.04 -19.04 -16.16
C LEU A 213 -16.03 -17.89 -16.01
N ASN A 214 -14.76 -18.21 -15.73
CA ASN A 214 -13.70 -17.21 -15.64
C ASN A 214 -13.60 -16.38 -16.93
N SER A 215 -13.65 -17.02 -18.10
CA SER A 215 -13.62 -16.30 -19.38
C SER A 215 -14.83 -15.37 -19.56
N ALA A 216 -16.02 -15.77 -19.11
CA ALA A 216 -17.22 -14.95 -19.18
C ALA A 216 -17.15 -13.76 -18.21
N GLU A 217 -16.66 -13.98 -16.98
CA GLU A 217 -16.41 -12.94 -15.98
C GLU A 217 -15.35 -11.95 -16.46
N TRP A 218 -14.24 -12.43 -17.02
CA TRP A 218 -13.21 -11.61 -17.64
C TRP A 218 -13.77 -10.70 -18.74
N LEU A 219 -14.55 -11.27 -19.67
CA LEU A 219 -15.18 -10.50 -20.74
C LEU A 219 -16.20 -9.47 -20.20
N ALA A 220 -16.90 -9.78 -19.11
CA ALA A 220 -17.82 -8.85 -18.48
C ALA A 220 -17.08 -7.69 -17.80
N GLU A 221 -15.97 -7.98 -17.12
CA GLU A 221 -15.14 -6.96 -16.48
C GLU A 221 -14.42 -6.09 -17.51
N GLU A 222 -13.90 -6.67 -18.59
CA GLU A 222 -13.30 -5.92 -19.71
C GLU A 222 -14.31 -4.94 -20.31
N LYS A 223 -15.56 -5.38 -20.58
CA LYS A 223 -16.64 -4.48 -21.03
C LYS A 223 -16.98 -3.39 -20.02
N ARG A 224 -16.94 -3.70 -18.72
CA ARG A 224 -17.19 -2.72 -17.64
C ARG A 224 -16.10 -1.66 -17.62
N LEU A 225 -14.84 -2.07 -17.71
CA LEU A 225 -13.67 -1.19 -17.78
C LEU A 225 -13.72 -0.33 -19.05
N ASP A 226 -13.98 -0.92 -20.21
CA ASP A 226 -14.11 -0.20 -21.48
C ASP A 226 -15.21 0.87 -21.39
N ALA A 227 -16.36 0.55 -20.80
CA ALA A 227 -17.44 1.51 -20.61
C ALA A 227 -17.01 2.69 -19.70
N MET A 228 -16.27 2.44 -18.62
CA MET A 228 -15.73 3.51 -17.77
C MET A 228 -14.69 4.35 -18.51
N MET A 229 -13.77 3.72 -19.24
CA MET A 229 -12.76 4.41 -20.04
C MET A 229 -13.40 5.26 -21.14
N GLU A 230 -14.48 4.79 -21.77
CA GLU A 230 -15.24 5.59 -22.73
C GLU A 230 -15.90 6.81 -22.09
N VAL A 231 -16.44 6.68 -20.88
CA VAL A 231 -17.01 7.81 -20.14
C VAL A 231 -15.93 8.83 -19.80
N GLU A 232 -14.79 8.40 -19.28
CA GLU A 232 -13.65 9.29 -19.00
C GLU A 232 -13.13 9.96 -20.28
N ARG A 233 -13.06 9.23 -21.39
CA ARG A 233 -12.68 9.77 -22.69
C ARG A 233 -13.66 10.86 -23.15
N ARG A 234 -14.96 10.64 -23.00
CA ARG A 234 -16.00 11.63 -23.33
C ARG A 234 -15.89 12.86 -22.45
N GLN A 235 -15.72 12.69 -21.14
CA GLN A 235 -15.52 13.80 -20.20
C GLN A 235 -14.26 14.61 -20.53
N ALA A 236 -13.16 13.94 -20.91
CA ALA A 236 -11.94 14.61 -21.33
C ALA A 236 -12.13 15.42 -22.62
N LEU A 237 -12.89 14.89 -23.59
CA LEU A 237 -13.25 15.62 -24.80
C LEU A 237 -14.15 16.83 -24.48
N GLU A 238 -15.18 16.66 -23.66
CA GLU A 238 -16.05 17.76 -23.22
C GLU A 238 -15.26 18.86 -22.49
N ALA A 239 -14.33 18.49 -21.62
CA ALA A 239 -13.47 19.45 -20.93
C ALA A 239 -12.54 20.20 -21.91
N GLN A 240 -11.96 19.50 -22.89
CA GLN A 240 -11.16 20.13 -23.95
C GLN A 240 -12.01 21.07 -24.81
N GLU A 241 -13.21 20.67 -25.20
CA GLU A 241 -14.16 21.50 -25.94
C GLU A 241 -14.52 22.76 -25.16
N GLN A 242 -14.79 22.66 -23.85
CA GLN A 242 -15.06 23.81 -22.98
C GLN A 242 -13.86 24.77 -22.93
N ILE A 243 -12.63 24.26 -22.78
CA ILE A 243 -11.41 25.07 -22.78
C ILE A 243 -11.25 25.78 -24.13
N GLU A 244 -11.50 25.09 -25.25
CA GLU A 244 -11.45 25.70 -26.58
C GLU A 244 -12.53 26.75 -26.78
N GLN A 245 -13.75 26.53 -26.30
CA GLN A 245 -14.83 27.51 -26.34
C GLN A 245 -14.46 28.77 -25.55
N LEU A 246 -13.91 28.62 -24.33
CA LEU A 246 -13.43 29.75 -23.54
C LEU A 246 -12.32 30.52 -24.26
N ARG A 247 -11.35 29.82 -24.86
CA ARG A 247 -10.29 30.45 -25.67
C ARG A 247 -10.85 31.19 -26.88
N LYS A 248 -11.86 30.62 -27.57
CA LYS A 248 -12.55 31.27 -28.69
C LYS A 248 -13.26 32.55 -28.22
N GLN A 249 -13.97 32.50 -27.09
CA GLN A 249 -14.62 33.67 -26.50
C GLN A 249 -13.62 34.77 -26.13
N GLN A 250 -12.51 34.42 -25.47
CA GLN A 250 -11.45 35.38 -25.14
C GLN A 250 -10.84 36.03 -26.40
N ARG A 251 -10.64 35.26 -27.47
CA ARG A 251 -10.18 35.81 -28.77
C ARG A 251 -11.19 36.77 -29.38
N ILE A 252 -12.48 36.45 -29.31
CA ILE A 252 -13.55 37.34 -29.81
C ILE A 252 -13.60 38.63 -28.99
N GLN A 253 -13.57 38.54 -27.66
CA GLN A 253 -13.54 39.70 -26.77
C GLN A 253 -12.30 40.56 -27.01
N GLY A 254 -11.12 39.93 -27.13
CA GLY A 254 -9.87 40.62 -27.46
C GLY A 254 -9.95 41.33 -28.81
N LYS A 255 -10.50 40.67 -29.84
CA LYS A 255 -10.74 41.28 -31.16
C LYS A 255 -11.68 42.48 -31.07
N MET A 256 -12.79 42.37 -30.33
CA MET A 256 -13.75 43.46 -30.15
C MET A 256 -13.08 44.67 -29.47
N CYS A 257 -12.31 44.45 -28.40
CA CYS A 257 -11.59 45.50 -27.70
C CYS A 257 -10.57 46.20 -28.61
N ILE A 258 -9.85 45.47 -29.46
CA ILE A 258 -8.92 46.06 -30.43
C ILE A 258 -9.66 46.89 -31.48
N ILE A 259 -10.80 46.41 -31.99
CA ILE A 259 -11.62 47.17 -32.94
C ILE A 259 -12.11 48.47 -32.32
N ASP A 260 -12.62 48.39 -31.09
CA ASP A 260 -13.09 49.54 -30.32
C ASP A 260 -11.96 50.57 -30.11
N GLN A 261 -10.77 50.12 -29.69
CA GLN A 261 -9.58 50.97 -29.58
C GLN A 261 -9.16 51.62 -30.91
N ILE A 262 -9.26 50.89 -32.02
CA ILE A 262 -8.97 51.45 -33.35
C ILE A 262 -9.99 52.53 -33.70
N GLN A 263 -11.27 52.31 -33.43
CA GLN A 263 -12.34 53.28 -33.67
C GLN A 263 -12.15 54.54 -32.82
N THR A 264 -11.92 54.41 -31.51
CA THR A 264 -11.65 55.55 -30.63
C THR A 264 -10.44 56.37 -31.11
N ARG A 265 -9.34 55.71 -31.50
CA ARG A 265 -8.15 56.41 -32.03
C ARG A 265 -8.43 57.10 -33.36
N GLN A 266 -9.27 56.51 -34.21
CA GLN A 266 -9.68 57.14 -35.48
C GLN A 266 -10.52 58.39 -35.22
N GLU A 267 -11.46 58.33 -34.27
CA GLU A 267 -12.27 59.48 -33.84
C GLU A 267 -11.41 60.58 -33.22
N GLU A 268 -10.49 60.24 -32.31
CA GLU A 268 -9.54 61.20 -31.72
C GLU A 268 -8.68 61.88 -32.80
N LYS A 269 -8.24 61.11 -33.80
CA LYS A 269 -7.46 61.67 -34.91
C LYS A 269 -8.30 62.62 -35.77
N LEU A 270 -9.54 62.25 -36.10
CA LEU A 270 -10.45 63.11 -36.85
C LEU A 270 -10.71 64.43 -36.11
N LEU A 271 -10.98 64.37 -34.80
CA LEU A 271 -11.16 65.56 -33.97
C LEU A 271 -9.91 66.44 -33.95
N GLN A 272 -8.72 65.86 -33.85
CA GLN A 272 -7.46 66.63 -33.89
C GLN A 272 -7.23 67.29 -35.24
N ASP A 273 -7.59 66.62 -36.33
CA ASP A 273 -7.44 67.17 -37.68
C ASP A 273 -8.47 68.29 -37.92
N GLU A 274 -9.72 68.14 -37.47
CA GLU A 274 -10.73 69.21 -37.47
C GLU A 274 -10.28 70.45 -36.66
N MET A 275 -9.69 70.25 -35.48
CA MET A 275 -9.13 71.34 -34.66
C MET A 275 -8.02 72.09 -35.40
N LYS A 276 -7.08 71.37 -36.04
CA LYS A 276 -6.02 71.99 -36.84
C LYS A 276 -6.55 72.74 -38.04
N GLU A 277 -7.59 72.23 -38.70
CA GLU A 277 -8.26 72.92 -39.80
C GLU A 277 -8.90 74.21 -39.32
N GLN A 278 -9.58 74.20 -38.17
CA GLN A 278 -10.15 75.41 -37.56
C GLN A 278 -9.07 76.43 -37.18
N GLU A 279 -7.98 75.99 -36.53
CA GLU A 279 -6.83 76.84 -36.22
C GLU A 279 -6.20 77.43 -37.49
N GLY A 280 -6.08 76.62 -38.54
CA GLY A 280 -5.59 77.03 -39.86
C GLY A 280 -6.50 78.07 -40.51
N GLN A 281 -7.82 77.87 -40.47
CA GLN A 281 -8.80 78.83 -40.98
C GLN A 281 -8.74 80.15 -40.20
N GLN A 282 -8.70 80.10 -38.87
CA GLN A 282 -8.56 81.30 -38.03
C GLN A 282 -7.27 82.07 -38.33
N LEU A 283 -6.15 81.36 -38.55
CA LEU A 283 -4.89 81.98 -38.93
C LEU A 283 -5.00 82.69 -40.29
N LEU A 284 -5.61 82.03 -41.28
CA LEU A 284 -5.84 82.61 -42.60
C LEU A 284 -6.73 83.85 -42.52
N GLU A 285 -7.86 83.79 -41.80
CA GLU A 285 -8.72 84.95 -41.58
C GLU A 285 -7.98 86.11 -40.90
N ASN A 286 -7.14 85.81 -39.92
CA ASN A 286 -6.33 86.83 -39.24
C ASN A 286 -5.30 87.44 -40.19
N MET A 287 -4.65 86.63 -41.04
CA MET A 287 -3.74 87.13 -42.07
C MET A 287 -4.46 88.02 -43.07
N GLU A 288 -5.66 87.63 -43.53
CA GLU A 288 -6.48 88.43 -44.43
C GLU A 288 -6.88 89.76 -43.79
N ARG A 289 -7.31 89.76 -42.52
CA ARG A 289 -7.62 90.99 -41.77
C ARG A 289 -6.40 91.91 -41.70
N MET A 290 -5.24 91.38 -41.35
CA MET A 290 -3.98 92.14 -41.29
C MET A 290 -3.63 92.74 -42.66
N GLN A 291 -3.74 91.96 -43.75
CA GLN A 291 -3.49 92.44 -45.11
C GLN A 291 -4.47 93.55 -45.50
N MET A 292 -5.75 93.43 -45.14
CA MET A 292 -6.76 94.46 -45.41
C MET A 292 -6.49 95.74 -44.60
N GLU A 293 -6.00 95.63 -43.37
CA GLU A 293 -5.57 96.78 -42.57
C GLU A 293 -4.32 97.45 -43.14
N GLU A 294 -3.35 96.68 -43.62
CA GLU A 294 -2.17 97.18 -44.31
C GLU A 294 -2.54 97.93 -45.59
N LEU A 295 -3.44 97.37 -46.41
CA LEU A 295 -3.94 98.01 -47.63
C LEU A 295 -4.66 99.34 -47.31
N LYS A 296 -5.58 99.34 -46.34
CA LYS A 296 -6.25 100.56 -45.87
C LYS A 296 -5.25 101.57 -45.32
N GLY A 297 -4.21 101.13 -44.63
CA GLY A 297 -3.12 101.97 -44.13
C GLY A 297 -2.33 102.63 -45.26
N ILE A 298 -2.04 101.88 -46.33
CA ILE A 298 -1.38 102.41 -47.54
C ILE A 298 -2.26 103.42 -48.26
N GLU A 299 -3.56 103.15 -48.39
CA GLU A 299 -4.52 104.07 -49.00
C GLU A 299 -4.60 105.40 -48.25
N LYS A 300 -4.74 105.35 -46.91
CA LYS A 300 -4.73 106.56 -46.06
C LYS A 300 -3.46 107.39 -46.25
N LYS A 301 -2.28 106.75 -46.27
CA LYS A 301 -1.01 107.44 -46.52
C LYS A 301 -0.98 108.11 -47.89
N LYS A 302 -1.53 107.47 -48.94
CA LYS A 302 -1.65 108.07 -50.28
C LYS A 302 -2.60 109.27 -50.29
N GLU A 303 -3.71 109.21 -49.55
CA GLU A 303 -4.64 110.32 -49.41
C GLU A 303 -4.03 111.51 -48.66
N GLU A 304 -3.32 111.25 -47.57
CA GLU A 304 -2.56 112.25 -46.82
C GLU A 304 -1.51 112.92 -47.70
N GLN A 305 -0.77 112.15 -48.50
CA GLN A 305 0.19 112.68 -49.47
C GLN A 305 -0.47 113.58 -50.53
N LYS A 306 -1.66 113.20 -51.03
CA LYS A 306 -2.41 114.03 -51.99
C LYS A 306 -2.90 115.34 -51.36
N LYS A 307 -3.40 115.30 -50.12
CA LYS A 307 -3.83 116.50 -49.38
C LYS A 307 -2.65 117.44 -49.17
N LEU A 308 -1.52 116.91 -48.72
CA LEU A 308 -0.29 117.68 -48.53
C LEU A 308 0.18 118.33 -49.85
N LEU A 309 0.10 117.61 -50.98
CA LEU A 309 0.45 118.17 -52.29
C LEU A 309 -0.45 119.35 -52.68
N GLN A 310 -1.77 119.23 -52.43
CA GLN A 310 -2.72 120.31 -52.69
C GLN A 310 -2.46 121.54 -51.81
N GLU A 311 -2.12 121.34 -50.54
CA GLU A 311 -1.76 122.43 -49.63
C GLU A 311 -0.49 123.15 -50.12
N ILE A 312 0.53 122.41 -50.54
CA ILE A 312 1.76 122.96 -51.12
C ILE A 312 1.45 123.78 -52.40
N GLN A 313 0.55 123.29 -53.25
CA GLN A 313 0.13 124.02 -54.46
C GLN A 313 -0.56 125.34 -54.12
N LYS A 314 -1.53 125.34 -53.18
CA LYS A 314 -2.21 126.56 -52.73
C LYS A 314 -1.23 127.59 -52.16
N ILE A 315 -0.31 127.15 -51.30
CA ILE A 315 0.72 128.02 -50.73
C ILE A 315 1.61 128.62 -51.82
N ASN A 316 1.95 127.82 -52.86
CA ASN A 316 2.75 128.32 -53.98
C ASN A 316 1.99 129.35 -54.82
N GLU A 317 0.69 129.14 -55.09
CA GLU A 317 -0.17 130.09 -55.81
C GLU A 317 -0.29 131.41 -55.04
N GLU A 318 -0.57 131.36 -53.74
CA GLU A 318 -0.64 132.54 -52.87
C GLU A 318 0.68 133.32 -52.85
N ASN A 319 1.81 132.62 -52.75
CA ASN A 319 3.14 133.23 -52.81
C ASN A 319 3.44 133.90 -54.16
N LEU A 320 2.89 133.36 -55.26
CA LEU A 320 3.09 133.91 -56.60
C LEU A 320 2.28 135.20 -56.79
N LEU A 321 1.01 135.19 -56.36
CA LEU A 321 0.14 136.38 -56.34
C LEU A 321 0.73 137.49 -55.47
N ALA A 322 1.23 137.16 -54.27
CA ALA A 322 1.87 138.13 -53.39
C ALA A 322 3.15 138.74 -54.01
N LYS A 323 3.89 137.98 -54.82
CA LYS A 323 5.05 138.50 -55.57
C LYS A 323 4.62 139.42 -56.72
N GLU A 324 3.52 139.15 -57.39
CA GLU A 324 2.99 140.00 -58.46
C GLU A 324 2.50 141.33 -57.93
N GLN A 325 1.72 141.32 -56.84
CA GLN A 325 1.24 142.54 -56.17
C GLN A 325 2.40 143.45 -55.76
N LYS A 326 3.47 142.89 -55.18
CA LYS A 326 4.67 143.66 -54.83
C LYS A 326 5.34 144.32 -56.03
N LYS A 327 5.39 143.64 -57.18
CA LYS A 327 5.97 144.21 -58.41
C LYS A 327 5.13 145.36 -58.96
N GLU A 328 3.81 145.31 -58.83
CA GLU A 328 2.95 146.42 -59.26
C GLU A 328 3.09 147.64 -58.35
N GLU A 329 3.20 147.43 -57.04
CA GLU A 329 3.48 148.49 -56.06
C GLU A 329 4.83 149.17 -56.34
N GLU A 330 5.87 148.39 -56.65
CA GLU A 330 7.19 148.91 -57.03
C GLU A 330 7.14 149.77 -58.29
N ARG A 331 6.45 149.34 -59.35
CA ARG A 331 6.29 150.13 -60.60
C ARG A 331 5.61 151.48 -60.34
N LEU A 332 4.60 151.51 -59.47
CA LEU A 332 3.90 152.76 -59.11
C LEU A 332 4.75 153.68 -58.24
N ALA A 333 5.66 153.13 -57.44
CA ALA A 333 6.61 153.90 -56.65
C ALA A 333 7.69 154.54 -57.54
N ASP A 334 8.20 153.81 -58.53
CA ASP A 334 9.23 154.29 -59.45
C ASP A 334 8.77 155.49 -60.28
N LEU A 335 7.53 155.47 -60.78
CA LEU A 335 6.96 156.61 -61.52
C LEU A 335 6.89 157.89 -60.65
N ARG A 336 6.49 157.74 -59.38
CA ARG A 336 6.45 158.88 -58.43
C ARG A 336 7.86 159.37 -58.08
N ALA A 337 8.84 158.48 -58.03
CA ALA A 337 10.22 158.83 -57.72
C ALA A 337 10.86 159.66 -58.85
N VAL A 338 10.59 159.37 -60.11
CA VAL A 338 11.13 160.10 -61.28
C VAL A 338 10.60 161.54 -61.36
N GLU A 339 9.31 161.75 -61.09
CA GLU A 339 8.73 163.10 -61.06
C GLU A 339 9.31 163.94 -59.91
N TYR A 340 9.59 163.30 -58.78
CA TYR A 340 10.18 163.96 -57.62
C TYR A 340 11.66 164.34 -57.84
N THR A 341 12.46 163.47 -58.48
CA THR A 341 13.89 163.74 -58.73
C THR A 341 14.11 164.89 -59.69
N ARG A 342 13.27 165.02 -60.73
CA ARG A 342 13.35 166.14 -61.69
C ARG A 342 13.16 167.50 -61.00
N ASN A 343 12.21 167.60 -60.09
CA ASN A 343 11.92 168.83 -59.35
C ASN A 343 12.92 169.12 -58.21
N LYS A 344 13.72 168.12 -57.82
CA LYS A 344 14.72 168.23 -56.75
C LYS A 344 16.08 168.68 -57.30
N LEU A 345 16.48 168.20 -58.48
CA LEU A 345 17.74 168.58 -59.12
C LEU A 345 17.85 170.08 -59.41
N GLU A 346 16.76 170.74 -59.79
CA GLU A 346 16.76 172.20 -60.01
C GLU A 346 16.96 173.00 -58.71
N ARG A 347 16.63 172.43 -57.54
CA ARG A 347 16.82 173.07 -56.23
C ARG A 347 18.16 172.73 -55.59
N GLU A 348 18.72 171.55 -55.83
CA GLU A 348 19.96 171.11 -55.19
C GLU A 348 21.22 171.73 -55.82
N ALA A 349 21.18 172.16 -57.08
CA ALA A 349 22.28 172.94 -57.68
C ALA A 349 22.57 174.25 -56.90
N GLU A 350 21.55 174.84 -56.28
CA GLU A 350 21.67 176.05 -55.46
C GLU A 350 22.19 175.74 -54.03
N TYR A 351 21.92 174.55 -53.49
CA TYR A 351 22.32 174.14 -52.14
C TYR A 351 23.70 173.43 -52.05
N GLU A 352 24.18 172.82 -53.13
CA GLU A 352 25.46 172.10 -53.14
C GLU A 352 26.68 173.02 -52.97
N ALA A 353 26.58 174.30 -53.33
CA ALA A 353 27.64 175.27 -53.11
C ALA A 353 27.89 175.54 -51.61
N GLU A 354 26.88 175.39 -50.74
CA GLU A 354 27.00 175.74 -49.32
C GLU A 354 27.36 174.55 -48.40
N GLN A 355 26.99 173.31 -48.75
CA GLN A 355 27.18 172.15 -47.85
C GLN A 355 28.55 171.46 -47.91
N ILE A 356 29.40 171.75 -48.91
CA ILE A 356 30.77 171.19 -48.99
C ILE A 356 31.65 171.62 -47.80
N ARG A 357 31.30 172.74 -47.13
CA ARG A 357 32.02 173.24 -45.96
C ARG A 357 31.69 172.51 -44.65
N ILE A 358 30.55 171.82 -44.54
CA ILE A 358 30.04 171.29 -43.25
C ILE A 358 30.26 169.77 -43.10
N LYS A 359 30.31 169.00 -44.19
CA LYS A 359 30.40 167.52 -44.12
C LYS A 359 31.75 166.96 -43.69
N LYS A 360 32.85 167.75 -43.72
CA LYS A 360 34.18 167.26 -43.30
C LYS A 360 34.33 166.99 -41.81
N ASP A 361 33.42 167.50 -40.96
CA ASP A 361 33.59 167.42 -39.50
C ASP A 361 32.72 166.35 -38.80
N LYS A 362 31.75 165.68 -39.45
CA LYS A 362 30.85 164.69 -38.77
C LYS A 362 31.06 163.22 -39.09
N GLU A 363 31.86 162.86 -40.09
CA GLU A 363 32.04 161.43 -40.48
C GLU A 363 33.08 160.66 -39.64
N LYS A 364 33.87 161.31 -38.79
CA LYS A 364 34.86 160.62 -37.95
C LYS A 364 34.30 159.98 -36.68
N GLU A 365 33.07 160.30 -36.26
CA GLU A 365 32.52 159.75 -35.01
C GLU A 365 31.59 158.54 -35.18
N VAL A 366 30.93 158.35 -36.33
CA VAL A 366 29.91 157.28 -36.49
C VAL A 366 30.51 155.91 -36.88
N ALA A 367 31.72 155.86 -37.44
CA ALA A 367 32.38 154.61 -37.83
C ALA A 367 32.81 153.73 -36.62
N ARG A 368 32.93 154.29 -35.41
CA ARG A 368 33.40 153.53 -34.24
C ARG A 368 32.33 152.68 -33.55
N LEU A 369 31.05 153.00 -33.71
CA LEU A 369 29.97 152.33 -32.94
C LEU A 369 29.35 151.10 -33.62
N ARG A 370 29.66 150.80 -34.88
CA ARG A 370 29.13 149.61 -35.58
C ARG A 370 29.99 148.34 -35.47
N ALA A 371 31.26 148.44 -35.07
CA ALA A 371 32.17 147.29 -35.05
C ALA A 371 32.04 146.37 -33.81
N LEU A 372 31.28 146.75 -32.77
CA LEU A 372 31.23 145.98 -31.50
C LEU A 372 29.99 145.09 -31.35
N GLN A 373 28.96 145.19 -32.21
CA GLN A 373 27.74 144.39 -32.08
C GLN A 373 27.76 143.03 -32.80
N GLU A 374 28.73 142.74 -33.67
CA GLU A 374 28.76 141.48 -34.44
C GLU A 374 29.44 140.31 -33.67
N ARG A 375 30.28 140.56 -32.67
CA ARG A 375 31.04 139.47 -32.01
C ARG A 375 30.27 138.62 -30.99
N ASP A 376 29.16 139.12 -30.43
CA ASP A 376 28.43 138.38 -29.39
C ASP A 376 27.49 137.29 -29.93
N ARG A 377 27.15 137.31 -31.22
CA ARG A 377 26.24 136.32 -31.82
C ARG A 377 26.94 135.00 -32.16
N ASP A 378 28.22 135.03 -32.50
CA ASP A 378 28.93 133.83 -32.97
C ASP A 378 29.35 132.90 -31.81
N HIS A 379 29.69 133.44 -30.64
CA HIS A 379 30.16 132.63 -29.50
C HIS A 379 29.10 131.68 -28.90
N LYS A 380 27.80 131.94 -29.07
CA LYS A 380 26.74 131.05 -28.56
C LYS A 380 26.54 129.83 -29.46
N ALA A 381 26.74 129.96 -30.77
CA ALA A 381 26.55 128.86 -31.71
C ALA A 381 27.60 127.75 -31.53
N GLU A 382 28.85 128.12 -31.25
CA GLU A 382 29.96 127.16 -31.07
C GLU A 382 29.79 126.26 -29.83
N GLN A 383 29.18 126.76 -28.75
CA GLN A 383 29.00 125.98 -27.51
C GLN A 383 27.93 124.89 -27.64
N ASP A 384 26.93 125.10 -28.50
CA ASP A 384 25.85 124.14 -28.72
C ASP A 384 26.29 122.97 -29.60
N GLU A 385 27.15 123.22 -30.60
CA GLU A 385 27.71 122.15 -31.44
C GLU A 385 28.59 121.17 -30.64
N ILE A 386 29.38 121.67 -29.68
CA ILE A 386 30.25 120.82 -28.86
C ILE A 386 29.43 119.89 -27.94
N ARG A 387 28.31 120.39 -27.39
CA ARG A 387 27.42 119.58 -26.53
C ARG A 387 26.73 118.46 -27.31
N ALA A 388 26.29 118.72 -28.55
CA ALA A 388 25.65 117.72 -29.39
C ALA A 388 26.59 116.54 -29.71
N ARG A 389 27.86 116.83 -30.05
CA ARG A 389 28.85 115.79 -30.38
C ARG A 389 29.16 114.86 -29.21
N ARG A 390 29.26 115.38 -27.98
CA ARG A 390 29.50 114.56 -26.77
C ARG A 390 28.36 113.61 -26.46
N ASN A 391 27.11 114.05 -26.62
CA ASN A 391 25.94 113.19 -26.38
C ASN A 391 25.86 112.03 -27.38
N GLN A 392 26.14 112.30 -28.66
CA GLN A 392 26.16 111.25 -29.68
C GLN A 392 27.25 110.20 -29.41
N GLU A 393 28.44 110.65 -29.02
CA GLU A 393 29.55 109.74 -28.72
C GLU A 393 29.30 108.89 -27.46
N ALA A 394 28.66 109.46 -26.43
CA ALA A 394 28.26 108.72 -25.23
C ALA A 394 27.20 107.66 -25.55
N ALA A 395 26.17 108.01 -26.33
CA ALA A 395 25.14 107.06 -26.77
C ALA A 395 25.72 105.91 -27.62
N ALA A 396 26.68 106.20 -28.50
CA ALA A 396 27.34 105.17 -29.32
C ALA A 396 28.20 104.20 -28.48
N ARG A 397 28.78 104.64 -27.36
CA ARG A 397 29.54 103.77 -26.43
C ARG A 397 28.61 102.90 -25.60
N GLU A 398 27.53 103.46 -25.08
CA GLU A 398 26.46 102.74 -24.37
C GLU A 398 25.87 101.63 -25.23
N TRP A 399 25.56 101.93 -26.50
CA TRP A 399 24.99 100.96 -27.44
C TRP A 399 25.94 99.78 -27.71
N ARG A 400 27.22 100.06 -28.00
CA ARG A 400 28.23 99.00 -28.21
C ARG A 400 28.50 98.14 -26.97
N ARG A 401 28.35 98.70 -25.76
CA ARG A 401 28.44 97.94 -24.51
C ARG A 401 27.25 96.99 -24.36
N LYS A 402 26.03 97.49 -24.56
CA LYS A 402 24.80 96.68 -24.49
C LYS A 402 24.79 95.55 -25.52
N GLU A 403 25.25 95.81 -26.73
CA GLU A 403 25.33 94.79 -27.79
C GLU A 403 26.33 93.67 -27.42
N LYS A 404 27.52 94.04 -26.91
CA LYS A 404 28.51 93.07 -26.43
C LYS A 404 28.00 92.25 -25.24
N GLU A 405 27.29 92.86 -24.30
CA GLU A 405 26.68 92.15 -23.16
C GLU A 405 25.57 91.20 -23.62
N GLN A 406 24.71 91.61 -24.56
CA GLN A 406 23.68 90.74 -25.12
C GLN A 406 24.29 89.56 -25.88
N ALA A 407 25.35 89.79 -26.66
CA ALA A 407 26.07 88.72 -27.36
C ALA A 407 26.69 87.71 -26.37
N LYS A 408 27.30 88.18 -25.28
CA LYS A 408 27.82 87.32 -24.21
C LYS A 408 26.72 86.50 -23.53
N ARG A 409 25.58 87.12 -23.19
CA ARG A 409 24.44 86.41 -22.61
C ARG A 409 23.90 85.32 -23.52
N LYS A 410 23.82 85.57 -24.83
CA LYS A 410 23.40 84.54 -25.81
C LYS A 410 24.37 83.36 -25.84
N LEU A 411 25.68 83.63 -25.87
CA LEU A 411 26.70 82.58 -25.81
C LEU A 411 26.60 81.75 -24.52
N GLU A 412 26.47 82.40 -23.36
CA GLU A 412 26.29 81.70 -22.07
C GLU A 412 25.03 80.83 -22.04
N VAL A 413 23.92 81.30 -22.62
CA VAL A 413 22.67 80.53 -22.72
C VAL A 413 22.86 79.33 -23.66
N GLU A 414 23.49 79.51 -24.81
CA GLU A 414 23.79 78.42 -25.75
C GLU A 414 24.71 77.37 -25.15
N GLU A 415 25.75 77.77 -24.42
CA GLU A 415 26.66 76.86 -23.71
C GLU A 415 25.93 76.06 -22.63
N ARG A 416 25.06 76.70 -21.85
CA ARG A 416 24.22 75.99 -20.86
C ARG A 416 23.27 74.99 -21.52
N LEU A 417 22.66 75.34 -22.65
CA LEU A 417 21.78 74.42 -23.38
C LEU A 417 22.55 73.22 -23.94
N LYS A 418 23.77 73.44 -24.45
CA LYS A 418 24.65 72.36 -24.90
C LYS A 418 25.06 71.43 -23.75
N ALA A 419 25.42 72.00 -22.60
CA ALA A 419 25.76 71.24 -21.40
C ALA A 419 24.57 70.38 -20.93
N ALA A 420 23.37 70.98 -20.77
CA ALA A 420 22.16 70.26 -20.38
C ALA A 420 21.79 69.15 -21.38
N ARG A 421 22.00 69.38 -22.69
CA ARG A 421 21.75 68.36 -23.72
C ARG A 421 22.73 67.20 -23.61
N LEU A 422 24.01 67.46 -23.34
CA LEU A 422 25.00 66.42 -23.10
C LEU A 422 24.68 65.62 -21.82
N GLU A 423 24.26 66.28 -20.74
CA GLU A 423 23.79 65.61 -19.52
C GLU A 423 22.58 64.70 -19.78
N GLN A 424 21.61 65.17 -20.57
CA GLN A 424 20.46 64.34 -20.94
C GLN A 424 20.85 63.12 -21.78
N VAL A 425 21.78 63.27 -22.72
CA VAL A 425 22.27 62.15 -23.55
C VAL A 425 23.00 61.14 -22.68
N THR A 426 23.95 61.58 -21.85
CA THR A 426 24.69 60.70 -20.94
C THR A 426 23.78 59.97 -19.95
N HIS A 427 22.74 60.64 -19.43
CA HIS A 427 21.75 60.00 -18.56
C HIS A 427 20.93 58.93 -19.30
N LYS A 428 20.50 59.19 -20.54
CA LYS A 428 19.82 58.20 -21.38
C LYS A 428 20.71 57.00 -21.70
N GLU A 429 21.96 57.23 -22.07
CA GLU A 429 22.94 56.17 -22.34
C GLU A 429 23.19 55.31 -21.10
N HIS A 430 23.26 55.93 -19.91
CA HIS A 430 23.40 55.20 -18.65
C HIS A 430 22.20 54.31 -18.35
N LEU A 431 20.97 54.83 -18.51
CA LEU A 431 19.74 54.04 -18.32
C LEU A 431 19.65 52.87 -19.30
N LEU A 432 19.91 53.11 -20.60
CA LEU A 432 19.95 52.06 -21.61
C LEU A 432 21.00 51.00 -21.30
N SER A 433 22.15 51.39 -20.75
CA SER A 433 23.20 50.46 -20.33
C SER A 433 22.76 49.59 -19.14
N ILE A 434 22.02 50.16 -18.18
CA ILE A 434 21.45 49.41 -17.05
C ILE A 434 20.37 48.43 -17.55
N GLU A 435 19.48 48.88 -18.43
CA GLU A 435 18.43 48.04 -19.01
C GLU A 435 19.02 46.88 -19.80
N ALA A 436 19.98 47.15 -20.69
CA ALA A 436 20.71 46.11 -21.42
C ALA A 436 21.45 45.15 -20.48
N GLY A 437 21.99 45.64 -19.36
CA GLY A 437 22.60 44.79 -18.32
C GLY A 437 21.59 43.88 -17.62
N ARG A 438 20.39 44.39 -17.31
CA ARG A 438 19.29 43.61 -16.72
C ARG A 438 18.77 42.55 -17.69
N GLU A 439 18.56 42.91 -18.94
CA GLU A 439 18.14 41.97 -19.98
C GLU A 439 19.15 40.84 -20.14
N ARG A 440 20.44 41.15 -20.23
CA ARG A 440 21.51 40.13 -20.27
C ARG A 440 21.48 39.21 -19.06
N ALA A 441 21.31 39.77 -17.86
CA ALA A 441 21.23 38.97 -16.63
C ALA A 441 19.99 38.04 -16.63
N GLU A 442 18.83 38.53 -17.08
CA GLU A 442 17.62 37.70 -17.23
C GLU A 442 17.81 36.60 -18.29
N PHE A 443 18.40 36.94 -19.45
CA PHE A 443 18.76 35.95 -20.48
C PHE A 443 19.71 34.87 -19.95
N GLU A 444 20.75 35.25 -19.21
CA GLU A 444 21.66 34.29 -18.58
C GLU A 444 20.97 33.41 -17.53
N ARG A 445 20.05 33.98 -16.73
CA ARG A 445 19.27 33.20 -15.75
C ARG A 445 18.38 32.17 -16.44
N VAL A 446 17.72 32.56 -17.53
CA VAL A 446 16.88 31.64 -18.33
C VAL A 446 17.74 30.56 -18.98
N LEU A 447 18.90 30.90 -19.54
CA LEU A 447 19.82 29.92 -20.12
C LEU A 447 20.33 28.91 -19.08
N ARG A 448 20.72 29.37 -17.88
CA ARG A 448 21.11 28.48 -16.78
C ARG A 448 19.97 27.57 -16.36
N ALA A 449 18.76 28.10 -16.20
CA ALA A 449 17.58 27.31 -15.87
C ALA A 449 17.26 26.26 -16.95
N GLN A 450 17.42 26.60 -18.23
CA GLN A 450 17.26 25.65 -19.34
C GLN A 450 18.34 24.58 -19.33
N GLN A 451 19.60 24.93 -19.10
CA GLN A 451 20.71 23.98 -18.96
C GLN A 451 20.47 23.02 -17.80
N GLU A 452 20.08 23.51 -16.62
CA GLU A 452 19.73 22.66 -15.46
C GLU A 452 18.55 21.73 -15.75
N LEU A 453 17.53 22.18 -16.50
CA LEU A 453 16.41 21.33 -16.89
C LEU A 453 16.88 20.21 -17.83
N ILE A 454 17.71 20.55 -18.82
CA ILE A 454 18.28 19.59 -19.76
C ILE A 454 19.15 18.56 -19.02
N GLU A 455 20.01 18.99 -18.09
CA GLU A 455 20.82 18.10 -17.25
C GLU A 455 19.95 17.16 -16.39
N ARG A 456 18.91 17.68 -15.74
CA ARG A 456 17.96 16.86 -14.96
C ARG A 456 17.20 15.86 -15.83
N GLU A 457 16.88 16.21 -17.08
CA GLU A 457 16.26 15.28 -18.03
C GLU A 457 17.24 14.18 -18.45
N TYR A 458 18.48 14.54 -18.77
CA TYR A 458 19.56 13.57 -19.06
C TYR A 458 19.79 12.61 -17.89
N GLU A 459 19.89 13.09 -16.65
CA GLU A 459 20.03 12.25 -15.46
C GLU A 459 18.87 11.25 -15.30
N LYS A 460 17.62 11.70 -15.54
CA LYS A 460 16.44 10.83 -15.49
C LYS A 460 16.43 9.79 -16.62
N GLU A 461 16.94 10.14 -17.79
CA GLU A 461 17.10 9.20 -18.90
C GLU A 461 18.18 8.15 -18.60
N GLU A 462 19.34 8.57 -18.09
CA GLU A 462 20.40 7.66 -17.68
C GLU A 462 19.94 6.71 -16.57
N GLN A 463 19.22 7.20 -15.56
CA GLN A 463 18.65 6.35 -14.51
C GLN A 463 17.67 5.31 -15.08
N ARG A 464 16.81 5.71 -16.04
CA ARG A 464 15.90 4.79 -16.74
C ARG A 464 16.68 3.75 -17.53
N GLN A 465 17.72 4.15 -18.27
CA GLN A 465 18.58 3.23 -19.01
C GLN A 465 19.30 2.24 -18.08
N GLN A 466 19.85 2.71 -16.96
CA GLN A 466 20.48 1.85 -15.96
C GLN A 466 19.50 0.85 -15.35
N GLN A 467 18.25 1.26 -15.07
CA GLN A 467 17.21 0.35 -14.57
C GLN A 467 16.85 -0.71 -15.62
N ILE A 468 16.72 -0.32 -16.89
CA ILE A 468 16.45 -1.25 -18.00
C ILE A 468 17.61 -2.25 -18.14
N GLN A 469 18.87 -1.78 -18.06
CA GLN A 469 20.05 -2.65 -18.11
C GLN A 469 20.09 -3.63 -16.94
N LYS A 470 19.86 -3.16 -15.70
CA LYS A 470 19.79 -4.01 -14.50
C LYS A 470 18.68 -5.06 -14.62
N HIS A 471 17.51 -4.67 -15.12
CA HIS A 471 16.41 -5.60 -15.36
C HIS A 471 16.78 -6.63 -16.43
N ALA A 472 17.39 -6.20 -17.54
CA ALA A 472 17.85 -7.11 -18.58
C ALA A 472 18.92 -8.09 -18.08
N ASP A 473 19.86 -7.64 -17.24
CA ASP A 473 20.85 -8.51 -16.59
C ASP A 473 20.22 -9.51 -15.63
N ALA A 474 19.25 -9.10 -14.83
CA ALA A 474 18.51 -9.99 -13.95
C ALA A 474 17.77 -11.08 -14.74
N VAL A 475 17.11 -10.73 -15.85
CA VAL A 475 16.47 -11.72 -16.74
C VAL A 475 17.51 -12.66 -17.36
N ARG A 476 18.66 -12.13 -17.82
CA ARG A 476 19.78 -12.96 -18.32
C ARG A 476 20.34 -13.91 -17.25
N GLN A 477 20.34 -13.51 -15.98
CA GLN A 477 20.75 -14.38 -14.88
C GLN A 477 19.72 -15.47 -14.61
N GLN A 478 18.43 -15.12 -14.56
CA GLN A 478 17.34 -16.10 -14.40
C GLN A 478 17.32 -17.16 -15.51
N VAL A 479 17.54 -16.75 -16.77
CA VAL A 479 17.65 -17.69 -17.90
C VAL A 479 18.82 -18.64 -17.70
N ARG A 480 20.01 -18.12 -17.34
CA ARG A 480 21.20 -18.94 -17.05
C ARG A 480 20.97 -19.92 -15.90
N GLU A 481 20.33 -19.49 -14.81
CA GLU A 481 20.00 -20.35 -13.68
C GLU A 481 19.04 -21.47 -14.08
N ARG A 482 18.00 -21.15 -14.86
CA ARG A 482 17.03 -22.12 -15.35
C ARG A 482 17.65 -23.12 -16.34
N GLU A 483 18.56 -22.67 -17.20
CA GLU A 483 19.34 -23.54 -18.08
C GLU A 483 20.24 -24.48 -17.27
N MET A 484 20.92 -23.97 -16.24
CA MET A 484 21.73 -24.79 -15.34
C MET A 484 20.89 -25.82 -14.59
N GLN A 485 19.73 -25.43 -14.07
CA GLN A 485 18.78 -26.35 -13.43
C GLN A 485 18.27 -27.43 -14.39
N ALA A 486 17.98 -27.07 -15.65
CA ALA A 486 17.59 -28.05 -16.66
C ALA A 486 18.73 -29.04 -16.98
N VAL A 487 19.98 -28.57 -17.02
CA VAL A 487 21.15 -29.42 -17.20
C VAL A 487 21.38 -30.34 -15.99
N THR A 488 21.22 -29.85 -14.76
CA THR A 488 21.36 -30.68 -13.56
C THR A 488 20.26 -31.74 -13.49
N GLN A 489 19.00 -31.38 -13.75
CA GLN A 489 17.89 -32.33 -13.82
C GLN A 489 18.13 -33.40 -14.89
N ARG A 490 18.60 -33.02 -16.09
CA ARG A 490 18.98 -34.00 -17.12
C ARG A 490 20.06 -34.94 -16.62
N ARG A 491 21.12 -34.43 -15.98
CA ARG A 491 22.19 -35.26 -15.40
C ARG A 491 21.66 -36.21 -14.32
N GLU A 492 20.74 -35.77 -13.47
CA GLU A 492 20.11 -36.59 -12.44
C GLU A 492 19.26 -37.70 -13.06
N MET A 493 18.42 -37.38 -14.05
CA MET A 493 17.65 -38.36 -14.81
C MET A 493 18.55 -39.42 -15.49
N PHE A 494 19.68 -39.01 -16.06
CA PHE A 494 20.66 -39.95 -16.63
C PHE A 494 21.29 -40.83 -15.54
N ARG A 495 21.69 -40.27 -14.40
CA ARG A 495 22.24 -41.04 -13.28
C ARG A 495 21.23 -42.02 -12.68
N GLU A 496 19.97 -41.61 -12.54
CA GLU A 496 18.90 -42.49 -12.09
C GLU A 496 18.67 -43.63 -13.07
N ARG A 497 18.68 -43.33 -14.38
CA ARG A 497 18.59 -44.35 -15.42
C ARG A 497 19.78 -45.32 -15.38
N GLU A 498 21.00 -44.81 -15.24
CA GLU A 498 22.21 -45.65 -15.08
C GLU A 498 22.10 -46.55 -13.84
N ARG A 499 21.64 -46.02 -12.70
CA ARG A 499 21.39 -46.81 -11.48
C ARG A 499 20.35 -47.90 -11.70
N LEU A 500 19.22 -47.59 -12.35
CA LEU A 500 18.18 -48.58 -12.67
C LEU A 500 18.70 -49.64 -13.64
N GLU A 501 19.51 -49.27 -14.62
CA GLU A 501 20.16 -50.21 -15.55
C GLU A 501 21.17 -51.10 -14.82
N GLU A 502 21.96 -50.57 -13.89
CA GLU A 502 22.88 -51.32 -13.03
C GLU A 502 22.13 -52.27 -12.09
N GLU A 503 21.07 -51.82 -11.43
CA GLU A 503 20.21 -52.65 -10.58
C GLU A 503 19.56 -53.78 -11.38
N ALA A 504 19.07 -53.50 -12.59
CA ALA A 504 18.50 -54.49 -13.50
C ALA A 504 19.56 -55.51 -13.95
N ARG A 505 20.78 -55.07 -14.28
CA ARG A 505 21.92 -55.96 -14.59
C ARG A 505 22.27 -56.84 -13.40
N ASN A 506 22.41 -56.26 -12.21
CA ASN A 506 22.69 -56.99 -10.97
C ASN A 506 21.57 -57.97 -10.61
N ARG A 507 20.31 -57.63 -10.88
CA ARG A 507 19.17 -58.54 -10.71
C ARG A 507 19.23 -59.69 -11.70
N ARG A 508 19.52 -59.43 -12.98
CA ARG A 508 19.68 -60.48 -14.01
C ARG A 508 20.82 -61.43 -13.65
N ALA A 509 21.99 -60.90 -13.31
CA ALA A 509 23.13 -61.70 -12.87
C ALA A 509 22.78 -62.61 -11.68
N ARG A 510 22.11 -62.07 -10.64
CA ARG A 510 21.63 -62.86 -9.50
C ARG A 510 20.63 -63.96 -9.91
N LEU A 511 19.71 -63.66 -10.82
CA LEU A 511 18.75 -64.64 -11.31
C LEU A 511 19.44 -65.75 -12.13
N ASP A 512 20.40 -65.40 -12.98
CA ASP A 512 21.16 -66.34 -13.78
C ASP A 512 22.01 -67.26 -12.89
N GLU A 513 22.67 -66.72 -11.85
CA GLU A 513 23.36 -67.53 -10.84
C GLU A 513 22.43 -68.52 -10.12
N ILE A 514 21.22 -68.09 -9.77
CA ILE A 514 20.23 -68.96 -9.12
C ILE A 514 19.74 -70.03 -10.10
N LYS A 515 19.44 -69.67 -11.36
CA LYS A 515 19.05 -70.60 -12.41
C LYS A 515 20.14 -71.65 -12.61
N GLU A 516 21.41 -71.25 -12.69
CA GLU A 516 22.54 -72.17 -12.81
C GLU A 516 22.69 -73.11 -11.59
N LYS A 517 22.57 -72.57 -10.37
CA LYS A 517 22.60 -73.38 -9.15
C LYS A 517 21.47 -74.42 -9.15
N LYS A 518 20.26 -74.02 -9.51
CA LYS A 518 19.10 -74.93 -9.60
C LYS A 518 19.29 -75.99 -10.69
N LEU A 519 19.84 -75.63 -11.84
CA LEU A 519 20.18 -76.60 -12.90
C LEU A 519 21.26 -77.59 -12.44
N LYS A 520 22.29 -77.14 -11.70
CA LYS A 520 23.31 -78.00 -11.09
C LYS A 520 22.71 -78.95 -10.05
N GLU A 521 21.80 -78.47 -9.21
CA GLU A 521 21.05 -79.30 -8.24
C GLU A 521 20.20 -80.37 -8.95
N LEU A 522 19.51 -80.02 -10.04
CA LEU A 522 18.72 -80.97 -10.83
C LEU A 522 19.60 -82.04 -11.51
N LYS A 523 20.81 -81.68 -11.96
CA LYS A 523 21.82 -82.63 -12.45
C LYS A 523 22.28 -83.59 -11.34
N ALA A 524 22.56 -83.06 -10.15
CA ALA A 524 23.02 -83.85 -9.01
C ALA A 524 21.92 -84.80 -8.48
N ALA A 525 20.65 -84.43 -8.60
CA ALA A 525 19.50 -85.25 -8.21
C ALA A 525 19.26 -86.48 -9.12
N GLY A 526 20.09 -86.71 -10.15
CA GLY A 526 20.02 -87.92 -10.98
C GLY A 526 18.85 -87.95 -11.96
N LEU A 527 18.26 -86.79 -12.29
CA LEU A 527 17.16 -86.71 -13.25
C LEU A 527 17.64 -87.02 -14.68
N SER A 528 16.81 -87.76 -15.43
CA SER A 528 17.10 -88.16 -16.82
C SER A 528 17.44 -86.93 -17.69
N PRO A 529 18.47 -87.02 -18.56
CA PRO A 529 18.96 -85.90 -19.35
C PRO A 529 17.91 -85.30 -20.30
N LYS A 530 16.80 -86.01 -20.58
CA LYS A 530 15.66 -85.47 -21.34
C LYS A 530 14.97 -84.32 -20.59
N TYR A 531 14.59 -84.54 -19.33
CA TYR A 531 13.90 -83.53 -18.53
C TYR A 531 14.81 -82.36 -18.17
N TYR A 532 16.09 -82.65 -17.90
CA TYR A 532 17.09 -81.62 -17.66
C TYR A 532 17.19 -80.62 -18.83
N LYS A 533 17.28 -81.12 -20.08
CA LYS A 533 17.34 -80.28 -21.28
C LYS A 533 16.06 -79.49 -21.52
N GLU A 534 14.89 -80.03 -21.15
CA GLU A 534 13.63 -79.30 -21.23
C GLU A 534 13.60 -78.12 -20.25
N VAL A 535 14.08 -78.32 -19.01
CA VAL A 535 14.15 -77.25 -18.01
C VAL A 535 15.17 -76.19 -18.40
N GLU A 536 16.35 -76.57 -18.92
CA GLU A 536 17.32 -75.60 -19.48
C GLU A 536 16.72 -74.77 -20.60
N ARG A 537 16.05 -75.42 -21.58
CA ARG A 537 15.39 -74.73 -22.69
C ARG A 537 14.34 -73.75 -22.18
N LYS A 538 13.52 -74.14 -21.21
CA LYS A 538 12.51 -73.25 -20.61
C LYS A 538 13.15 -72.11 -19.81
N ALA A 539 14.21 -72.37 -19.05
CA ALA A 539 14.88 -71.36 -18.22
C ALA A 539 15.56 -70.25 -19.03
N CYS A 540 16.07 -70.56 -20.23
CA CYS A 540 16.62 -69.59 -21.18
C CYS A 540 15.54 -68.77 -21.92
N VAL A 541 14.33 -69.30 -22.07
CA VAL A 541 13.21 -68.62 -22.76
C VAL A 541 12.41 -67.72 -21.82
N LEU A 542 12.51 -67.93 -20.51
CA LEU A 542 11.83 -67.10 -19.51
C LEU A 542 12.51 -65.72 -19.40
N PRO A 543 11.79 -64.63 -19.73
CA PRO A 543 12.32 -63.27 -19.86
C PRO A 543 12.88 -62.65 -18.57
#